data_AF-A0A7J3IFE2-F1
#
_entry.id   AF-A0A7J3IFE2-F1
#
_cell.length_a   1.000
_cell.length_b   1.000
_cell.length_c   1.000
_cell.angle_alpha   90.00
_cell.angle_beta   90.00
_cell.angle_gamma   90.00
#
_symmetry.space_group_name_H-M   'P 1'
#
loop_
_entity.id
_entity.type
_entity.pdbx_description
1 polymer ?
#
loop_
_entity_poly.entity_id
_entity_poly.type
_entity_poly.pdbx_seq_one_letter_code
_entity_poly.pdbx_strand_id
1 'polypeptide(L)'
;SFMGFEETSPIIRTLKRGGIPNYAFPEQAVHALKAMYEYTLILNSPIEEEAPKVRIDVDRIREVIQHARSEGRKSLTIDESMIIADAAGIPMPRAAVARSREEAGRIADEIGYPIAMKIVSPDIIHKTDIGGVVLGIKSRADVEENYELLVRRTRTIMPRARILGVLVQRMVPRGREVIVGAVRDPQFGPLIMFGLGGIYVDFLRDVSYRLGPLTKSETAQMIEETKAYILLRGVRGEPPSDIDAVIDVILRISQVMAQVEEISEIEVNPLFVYESGEGCLGVDIRVIIT
;
A
#
# COMPACT_ATOMS: atom_id res chain seq x y z
N SER A 1 -26.79 19.43 -26.69
CA SER A 1 -26.86 20.39 -25.57
C SER A 1 -27.85 21.47 -25.95
N PHE A 2 -28.88 21.69 -25.14
CA PHE A 2 -29.76 22.85 -25.27
C PHE A 2 -29.19 23.99 -24.41
N MET A 3 -28.29 24.77 -25.01
CA MET A 3 -27.70 25.94 -24.35
C MET A 3 -28.75 26.99 -24.03
N GLY A 4 -28.62 27.64 -22.87
CA GLY A 4 -29.48 28.77 -22.46
C GLY A 4 -30.78 28.38 -21.75
N PHE A 5 -31.05 27.09 -21.55
CA PHE A 5 -32.17 26.63 -20.71
C PHE A 5 -31.68 26.28 -19.31
N GLU A 6 -32.38 26.77 -18.29
CA GLU A 6 -32.14 26.35 -16.91
C GLU A 6 -32.43 24.86 -16.72
N GLU A 7 -31.75 24.21 -15.77
CA GLU A 7 -31.99 22.79 -15.43
C GLU A 7 -33.45 22.49 -15.07
N THR A 8 -34.17 23.50 -14.58
CA THR A 8 -35.58 23.44 -14.19
C THR A 8 -36.53 23.47 -15.39
N SER A 9 -36.04 23.75 -16.60
CA SER A 9 -36.84 23.86 -17.82
C SER A 9 -37.65 22.58 -18.09
N PRO A 10 -38.92 22.70 -18.51
CA PRO A 10 -39.75 21.56 -18.88
C PRO A 10 -39.10 20.64 -19.92
N ILE A 11 -38.32 21.22 -20.84
CA ILE A 11 -37.60 20.49 -21.89
C ILE A 11 -36.52 19.59 -21.27
N ILE A 12 -35.69 20.14 -20.38
CA ILE A 12 -34.62 19.40 -19.72
C ILE A 12 -35.16 18.29 -18.82
N ARG A 13 -36.26 18.54 -18.10
CA ARG A 13 -36.92 17.50 -17.28
C ARG A 13 -37.48 16.36 -18.12
N THR A 14 -38.05 16.67 -19.28
CA THR A 14 -38.58 15.66 -20.21
C THR A 14 -37.47 14.76 -20.72
N LEU A 15 -36.33 15.35 -21.13
CA LEU A 15 -35.14 14.59 -21.54
C LEU A 15 -34.59 13.72 -20.41
N LYS A 16 -34.42 14.27 -19.19
CA LYS A 16 -33.95 13.51 -18.01
C LYS A 16 -34.87 12.33 -17.69
N ARG A 17 -36.20 12.49 -17.73
CA ARG A 17 -37.16 11.38 -17.52
C ARG A 17 -37.06 10.29 -18.58
N GLY A 18 -36.71 10.67 -19.82
CA GLY A 18 -36.49 9.73 -20.91
C GLY A 18 -35.10 9.07 -20.91
N GLY A 19 -34.26 9.35 -19.91
CA GLY A 19 -32.88 8.83 -19.86
C GLY A 19 -31.95 9.47 -20.90
N ILE A 20 -32.33 10.59 -21.51
CA ILE A 20 -31.53 11.28 -22.52
C ILE A 20 -30.60 12.29 -21.81
N PRO A 21 -29.27 12.11 -21.87
CA PRO A 21 -28.33 13.04 -21.25
C PRO A 21 -28.44 14.43 -21.89
N ASN A 22 -28.53 15.47 -21.06
CA ASN A 22 -28.39 16.84 -21.52
C ASN A 22 -27.42 17.60 -20.61
N TYR A 23 -26.53 18.36 -21.24
CA TYR A 23 -25.46 19.10 -20.58
C TYR A 23 -25.71 20.60 -20.72
N ALA A 24 -25.41 21.34 -19.65
CA ALA A 24 -25.57 22.79 -19.58
C ALA A 24 -24.68 23.51 -20.62
N PHE A 25 -23.49 22.96 -20.84
CA PHE A 25 -22.50 23.49 -21.78
C PHE A 25 -22.09 22.44 -22.82
N PRO A 26 -21.84 22.81 -24.08
CA PRO A 26 -21.35 21.90 -25.11
C PRO A 26 -20.04 21.20 -24.72
N GLU A 27 -19.16 21.88 -24.00
CA GLU A 27 -17.87 21.36 -23.54
C GLU A 27 -18.06 20.11 -22.66
N GLN A 28 -19.05 20.12 -21.77
CA GLN A 28 -19.39 18.96 -20.95
C GLN A 28 -19.90 17.80 -21.81
N ALA A 29 -20.70 18.10 -22.84
CA ALA A 29 -21.18 17.08 -23.77
C ALA A 29 -20.03 16.46 -24.57
N VAL A 30 -19.07 17.29 -25.02
CA VAL A 30 -17.87 16.84 -25.73
C VAL A 30 -16.96 16.02 -24.81
N HIS A 31 -16.79 16.42 -23.54
CA HIS A 31 -16.03 15.64 -22.55
C HIS A 31 -16.65 14.26 -22.32
N ALA A 32 -17.97 14.18 -22.15
CA ALA A 32 -18.65 12.91 -22.00
C ALA A 32 -18.50 12.03 -23.26
N LEU A 33 -18.66 12.62 -24.45
CA LEU A 33 -18.49 11.90 -25.71
C LEU A 33 -17.05 11.40 -25.91
N LYS A 34 -16.05 12.23 -25.58
CA LYS A 34 -14.63 11.87 -25.61
C LYS A 34 -14.37 10.68 -24.67
N ALA A 35 -14.84 10.74 -23.42
CA ALA A 35 -14.68 9.66 -22.46
C ALA A 35 -15.34 8.35 -22.94
N MET A 36 -16.54 8.42 -23.53
CA MET A 36 -17.19 7.24 -24.12
C MET A 36 -16.44 6.69 -25.33
N TYR A 37 -15.88 7.57 -26.17
CA TYR A 37 -15.07 7.16 -27.33
C TYR A 37 -13.77 6.50 -26.89
N GLU A 38 -13.05 7.09 -25.93
CA GLU A 38 -11.85 6.52 -25.31
C GLU A 38 -12.17 5.15 -24.67
N TYR A 39 -13.29 5.04 -23.96
CA TYR A 39 -13.76 3.77 -23.42
C TYR A 39 -14.09 2.74 -24.51
N THR A 40 -14.68 3.18 -25.62
CA THR A 40 -14.95 2.31 -26.78
C THR A 40 -13.66 1.83 -27.42
N LEU A 41 -12.64 2.69 -27.53
CA LEU A 41 -11.32 2.28 -27.99
C LEU A 41 -10.75 1.22 -27.05
N ILE A 42 -10.80 1.43 -25.73
CA ILE A 42 -10.32 0.45 -24.74
C ILE A 42 -11.07 -0.89 -24.87
N LEU A 43 -12.39 -0.88 -24.99
CA LEU A 43 -13.19 -2.11 -25.11
C LEU A 43 -12.91 -2.89 -26.41
N ASN A 44 -12.55 -2.20 -27.49
CA ASN A 44 -12.25 -2.82 -28.78
C ASN A 44 -10.75 -3.04 -29.01
N SER A 45 -9.89 -2.52 -28.12
CA SER A 45 -8.48 -2.86 -28.15
C SER A 45 -8.32 -4.34 -27.85
N PRO A 46 -7.55 -5.08 -28.66
CA PRO A 46 -7.22 -6.45 -28.32
C PRO A 46 -6.51 -6.48 -26.96
N ILE A 47 -6.76 -7.52 -26.16
CA ILE A 47 -5.94 -7.81 -24.98
C ILE A 47 -4.55 -8.21 -25.52
N GLU A 48 -3.63 -7.26 -25.57
CA GLU A 48 -2.28 -7.48 -26.10
C GLU A 48 -1.41 -8.29 -25.12
N GLU A 49 -1.72 -8.22 -23.82
CA GLU A 49 -0.96 -8.85 -22.74
C GLU A 49 -1.91 -9.39 -21.67
N GLU A 50 -1.75 -10.64 -21.27
CA GLU A 50 -2.46 -11.19 -20.10
C GLU A 50 -1.75 -10.78 -18.81
N ALA A 51 -2.52 -10.54 -17.75
CA ALA A 51 -1.96 -10.34 -16.42
C ALA A 51 -1.10 -11.56 -16.04
N PRO A 52 0.17 -11.35 -15.62
CA PRO A 52 1.06 -12.46 -15.30
C PRO A 52 0.53 -13.24 -14.10
N LYS A 53 0.57 -14.57 -14.19
CA LYS A 53 0.21 -15.46 -13.09
C LYS A 53 1.37 -15.55 -12.10
N VAL A 54 1.48 -14.56 -11.23
CA VAL A 54 2.44 -14.59 -10.13
C VAL A 54 2.01 -15.64 -9.12
N ARG A 55 2.93 -16.51 -8.69
CA ARG A 55 2.65 -17.53 -7.69
C ARG A 55 2.52 -16.86 -6.31
N ILE A 56 1.34 -16.99 -5.72
CA ILE A 56 1.04 -16.59 -4.34
C ILE A 56 0.42 -17.78 -3.59
N ASP A 57 0.63 -17.85 -2.28
CA ASP A 57 0.06 -18.88 -1.41
C ASP A 57 -1.29 -18.40 -0.85
N VAL A 58 -2.34 -18.56 -1.66
CA VAL A 58 -3.69 -18.10 -1.35
C VAL A 58 -4.25 -18.77 -0.10
N ASP A 59 -3.96 -20.07 0.08
CA ASP A 59 -4.50 -20.84 1.20
C ASP A 59 -3.94 -20.31 2.52
N ARG A 60 -2.62 -20.08 2.58
CA ARG A 60 -1.97 -19.46 3.75
C ARG A 60 -2.50 -18.05 4.04
N ILE A 61 -2.77 -17.25 3.01
CA ILE A 61 -3.38 -15.91 3.19
C ILE A 61 -4.78 -16.07 3.79
N ARG A 62 -5.62 -16.98 3.27
CA ARG A 62 -6.98 -17.18 3.78
C ARG A 62 -7.01 -17.73 5.20
N GLU A 63 -6.08 -18.59 5.59
CA GLU A 63 -5.95 -19.07 6.97
C GLU A 63 -5.74 -17.91 7.96
N VAL A 64 -4.84 -16.98 7.63
CA VAL A 64 -4.59 -15.76 8.42
C VAL A 64 -5.85 -14.90 8.53
N ILE A 65 -6.56 -14.70 7.41
CA ILE A 65 -7.79 -13.92 7.37
C ILE A 65 -8.89 -14.57 8.22
N GLN A 66 -9.05 -15.89 8.13
CA GLN A 66 -10.03 -16.64 8.91
C GLN A 66 -9.76 -16.53 10.41
N HIS A 67 -8.49 -16.63 10.82
CA HIS A 67 -8.09 -16.41 12.20
C HIS A 67 -8.51 -15.02 12.70
N ALA A 68 -8.17 -13.96 11.96
CA ALA A 68 -8.53 -12.60 12.32
C ALA A 68 -10.05 -12.37 12.37
N ARG A 69 -10.81 -12.95 11.43
CA ARG A 69 -12.28 -12.90 11.43
C ARG A 69 -12.90 -13.62 12.62
N SER A 70 -12.33 -14.75 13.04
CA SER A 70 -12.82 -15.49 14.21
C SER A 70 -12.74 -14.67 15.50
N GLU A 71 -11.81 -13.70 15.54
CA GLU A 71 -11.66 -12.74 16.64
C GLU A 71 -12.46 -11.43 16.42
N GLY A 72 -13.26 -11.34 15.34
CA GLY A 72 -14.06 -10.17 15.00
C GLY A 72 -13.24 -8.95 14.55
N ARG A 73 -12.00 -9.15 14.08
CA ARG A 73 -11.10 -8.07 13.65
C ARG A 73 -11.20 -7.82 12.15
N LYS A 74 -11.08 -6.54 11.77
CA LYS A 74 -10.93 -6.10 10.37
C LYS A 74 -9.52 -5.66 10.00
N SER A 75 -8.74 -5.19 10.97
CA SER A 75 -7.33 -4.89 10.76
C SER A 75 -6.52 -6.10 11.18
N LEU A 76 -5.61 -6.54 10.31
CA LEU A 76 -4.63 -7.55 10.66
C LEU A 76 -3.56 -6.95 11.57
N THR A 77 -3.00 -7.79 12.43
CA THR A 77 -1.81 -7.46 13.21
C THR A 77 -0.57 -7.42 12.30
N ILE A 78 0.53 -6.87 12.80
CA ILE A 78 1.78 -6.85 12.03
C ILE A 78 2.32 -8.26 11.74
N ASP A 79 2.21 -9.20 12.68
CA ASP A 79 2.63 -10.59 12.47
C ASP A 79 1.83 -11.26 11.35
N GLU A 80 0.50 -11.09 11.36
CA GLU A 80 -0.40 -11.58 10.32
C GLU A 80 -0.11 -10.92 8.97
N SER A 81 0.16 -9.62 8.95
CA SER A 81 0.46 -8.88 7.72
C SER A 81 1.81 -9.30 7.12
N MET A 82 2.81 -9.61 7.96
CA MET A 82 4.10 -10.16 7.54
C MET A 82 3.96 -11.58 6.97
N ILE A 83 3.06 -12.41 7.52
CA ILE A 83 2.75 -13.73 6.95
C ILE A 83 2.11 -13.59 5.56
N ILE A 84 1.21 -12.62 5.37
CA ILE A 84 0.64 -12.33 4.06
C ILE A 84 1.71 -11.83 3.09
N ALA A 85 2.62 -10.96 3.52
CA ALA A 85 3.72 -10.50 2.70
C ALA A 85 4.59 -11.67 2.20
N ASP A 86 4.97 -12.59 3.10
CA ASP A 86 5.72 -13.81 2.79
C ASP A 86 4.95 -14.71 1.80
N ALA A 87 3.66 -14.96 2.06
CA ALA A 87 2.80 -15.76 1.20
C ALA A 87 2.58 -15.14 -0.20
N ALA A 88 2.61 -13.81 -0.30
CA ALA A 88 2.55 -13.08 -1.56
C ALA A 88 3.92 -12.96 -2.27
N GLY A 89 5.02 -13.25 -1.57
CA GLY A 89 6.39 -13.05 -2.03
C GLY A 89 6.81 -11.57 -2.06
N ILE A 90 6.21 -10.73 -1.21
CA ILE A 90 6.60 -9.33 -1.03
C ILE A 90 7.83 -9.29 -0.11
N PRO A 91 8.96 -8.70 -0.55
CA PRO A 91 10.20 -8.72 0.22
C PRO A 91 10.09 -7.78 1.44
N MET A 92 10.25 -8.34 2.64
CA MET A 92 10.20 -7.62 3.91
C MET A 92 11.40 -8.00 4.80
N PRO A 93 11.90 -7.11 5.68
CA PRO A 93 12.96 -7.46 6.61
C PRO A 93 12.47 -8.46 7.65
N ARG A 94 13.40 -9.27 8.16
CA ARG A 94 13.13 -10.13 9.33
C ARG A 94 12.63 -9.29 10.48
N ALA A 95 11.49 -9.69 11.04
CA ALA A 95 10.84 -9.00 12.14
C ALA A 95 10.03 -9.99 12.98
N ALA A 96 9.85 -9.68 14.25
CA ALA A 96 8.90 -10.38 15.12
C ALA A 96 8.44 -9.47 16.26
N VAL A 97 7.24 -9.72 16.79
CA VAL A 97 6.70 -8.96 17.93
C VAL A 97 7.13 -9.58 19.25
N ALA A 98 7.80 -8.77 20.08
CA ALA A 98 8.12 -9.09 21.46
C ALA A 98 7.01 -8.62 22.41
N ARG A 99 6.62 -9.46 23.37
CA ARG A 99 5.66 -9.17 24.44
C ARG A 99 6.33 -8.99 25.81
N SER A 100 7.65 -9.17 25.88
CA SER A 100 8.47 -8.89 27.05
C SER A 100 9.83 -8.34 26.66
N ARG A 101 10.52 -7.74 27.64
CA ARG A 101 11.89 -7.26 27.51
C ARG A 101 12.84 -8.39 27.10
N GLU A 102 12.73 -9.52 27.79
CA GLU A 102 13.59 -10.69 27.59
C GLU A 102 13.38 -11.30 26.21
N GLU A 103 12.12 -11.37 25.77
CA GLU A 103 11.76 -11.80 24.42
C GLU A 103 12.30 -10.86 23.35
N ALA A 104 12.23 -9.54 23.57
CA ALA A 104 12.80 -8.56 22.64
C ALA A 104 14.30 -8.77 22.45
N GLY A 105 15.03 -8.99 23.55
CA GLY A 105 16.45 -9.32 23.50
C GLY A 105 16.74 -10.60 22.71
N ARG A 106 15.99 -11.69 22.95
CA ARG A 106 16.16 -12.95 22.20
C ARG A 106 15.89 -12.77 20.70
N ILE A 107 14.78 -12.10 20.34
CA ILE A 107 14.42 -11.84 18.94
C ILE A 107 15.50 -11.00 18.26
N ALA A 108 16.05 -9.98 18.94
CA ALA A 108 17.10 -9.14 18.38
C ALA A 108 18.38 -9.94 18.10
N ASP A 109 18.76 -10.86 18.98
CA ASP A 109 19.91 -11.74 18.79
C ASP A 109 19.71 -12.70 17.61
N GLU A 110 18.50 -13.20 17.40
CA GLU A 110 18.14 -14.07 16.27
C GLU A 110 18.06 -13.33 14.92
N ILE A 111 17.59 -12.08 14.93
CA ILE A 111 17.44 -11.23 13.73
C ILE A 111 18.79 -10.62 13.31
N GLY A 112 19.61 -10.22 14.29
CA GLY A 112 20.88 -9.54 14.09
C GLY A 112 20.78 -8.00 14.03
N TYR A 113 21.85 -7.34 14.46
CA TYR A 113 21.94 -5.88 14.63
C TYR A 113 22.48 -5.15 13.38
N PRO A 114 22.22 -3.84 13.21
CA PRO A 114 21.29 -3.02 13.99
C PRO A 114 19.80 -3.35 13.78
N ILE A 115 18.99 -3.09 14.80
CA ILE A 115 17.54 -3.30 14.77
C ILE A 115 16.78 -1.98 14.99
N ALA A 116 15.53 -1.97 14.55
CA ALA A 116 14.51 -0.99 14.87
C ALA A 116 13.47 -1.61 15.81
N MET A 117 12.95 -0.81 16.73
CA MET A 117 11.86 -1.19 17.63
C MET A 117 10.66 -0.26 17.41
N LYS A 118 9.49 -0.83 17.14
CA LYS A 118 8.24 -0.07 16.90
C LYS A 118 7.13 -0.57 17.80
N ILE A 119 6.41 0.34 18.46
CA ILE A 119 5.25 -0.02 19.28
C ILE A 119 4.17 -0.67 18.41
N VAL A 120 3.57 -1.75 18.89
CA VAL A 120 2.46 -2.43 18.22
C VAL A 120 1.19 -2.17 19.01
N SER A 121 0.30 -1.36 18.44
CA SER A 121 -1.00 -1.05 19.02
C SER A 121 -2.02 -0.74 17.93
N PRO A 122 -3.23 -1.33 17.99
CA PRO A 122 -4.32 -0.97 17.08
C PRO A 122 -4.83 0.46 17.32
N ASP A 123 -4.53 1.05 18.48
CA ASP A 123 -5.03 2.36 18.88
C ASP A 123 -4.04 3.49 18.53
N ILE A 124 -2.89 3.15 17.92
CA ILE A 124 -1.80 4.08 17.60
C ILE A 124 -1.47 3.98 16.11
N ILE A 125 -2.00 4.92 15.33
CA ILE A 125 -1.80 4.98 13.88
C ILE A 125 -0.41 5.56 13.57
N HIS A 126 -0.11 6.78 14.06
CA HIS A 126 1.18 7.45 13.84
C HIS A 126 2.14 7.18 15.01
N LYS A 127 2.83 6.03 14.95
CA LYS A 127 3.77 5.56 15.98
C LYS A 127 4.88 6.58 16.27
N THR A 128 5.39 7.26 15.23
CA THR A 128 6.48 8.23 15.35
C THR A 128 6.08 9.44 16.20
N ASP A 129 4.84 9.91 16.09
CA ASP A 129 4.36 11.13 16.77
C ASP A 129 4.36 11.01 18.29
N ILE A 130 4.22 9.79 18.81
CA ILE A 130 4.29 9.49 20.24
C ILE A 130 5.66 8.99 20.69
N GLY A 131 6.68 9.05 19.81
CA GLY A 131 8.00 8.47 20.07
C GLY A 131 7.98 6.95 20.20
N GLY A 132 7.02 6.29 19.54
CA GLY A 132 6.80 4.85 19.53
C GLY A 132 7.72 4.09 18.56
N VAL A 133 8.77 4.73 18.05
CA VAL A 133 9.77 4.14 17.15
C VAL A 133 11.17 4.50 17.67
N VAL A 134 12.03 3.50 17.78
CA VAL A 134 13.46 3.66 18.06
C VAL A 134 14.24 2.94 16.97
N LEU A 135 15.24 3.62 16.39
CA LEU A 135 16.06 3.10 15.30
C LEU A 135 17.52 2.97 15.76
N GLY A 136 18.28 2.12 15.08
CA GLY A 136 19.74 2.09 15.23
C GLY A 136 20.24 1.41 16.50
N ILE A 137 19.44 0.49 17.07
CA ILE A 137 19.79 -0.23 18.28
C ILE A 137 20.82 -1.31 17.94
N LYS A 138 21.92 -1.37 18.68
CA LYS A 138 23.12 -2.16 18.31
C LYS A 138 23.49 -3.26 19.29
N SER A 139 22.81 -3.35 20.44
CA SER A 139 23.11 -4.35 21.46
C SER A 139 21.85 -4.83 22.17
N ARG A 140 21.95 -6.03 22.76
CA ARG A 140 20.87 -6.63 23.55
C ARG A 140 20.48 -5.77 24.75
N ALA A 141 21.46 -5.15 25.41
CA ALA A 141 21.21 -4.24 26.53
C ALA A 141 20.37 -3.04 26.08
N ASP A 142 20.73 -2.43 24.94
CA ASP A 142 19.96 -1.31 24.39
C ASP A 142 18.55 -1.74 23.97
N VAL A 143 18.37 -2.95 23.41
CA VAL A 143 17.04 -3.49 23.06
C VAL A 143 16.16 -3.56 24.30
N GLU A 144 16.67 -4.16 25.36
CA GLU A 144 15.94 -4.36 26.59
C GLU A 144 15.54 -3.05 27.27
N GLU A 145 16.46 -2.08 27.32
CA GLU A 145 16.17 -0.74 27.84
C GLU A 145 15.13 -0.01 26.99
N ASN A 146 15.27 -0.06 25.66
CA ASN A 146 14.33 0.60 24.75
C ASN A 146 12.95 -0.06 24.77
N TYR A 147 12.84 -1.37 25.04
CA TYR A 147 11.56 -2.04 25.24
C TYR A 147 10.77 -1.40 26.38
N GLU A 148 11.37 -1.33 27.57
CA GLU A 148 10.73 -0.76 28.75
C GLU A 148 10.37 0.72 28.52
N LEU A 149 11.28 1.47 27.88
CA LEU A 149 11.09 2.87 27.57
C LEU A 149 9.90 3.11 26.63
N LEU A 150 9.78 2.33 25.55
CA LEU A 150 8.68 2.42 24.58
C LEU A 150 7.34 2.13 25.25
N VAL A 151 7.25 1.03 26.01
CA VAL A 151 6.02 0.65 26.72
C VAL A 151 5.64 1.72 27.75
N ARG A 152 6.60 2.22 28.54
CA ARG A 152 6.36 3.26 29.54
C ARG A 152 5.88 4.55 28.90
N ARG A 153 6.58 5.06 27.89
CA ARG A 153 6.19 6.30 27.18
C ARG A 153 4.79 6.19 26.59
N THR A 154 4.50 5.07 25.93
CA THR A 154 3.18 4.84 25.32
C THR A 154 2.08 4.87 26.38
N ARG A 155 2.28 4.22 27.52
CA ARG A 155 1.31 4.27 28.64
C ARG A 155 1.16 5.66 29.26
N THR A 156 2.21 6.48 29.26
CA THR A 156 2.13 7.87 29.72
C THR A 156 1.33 8.75 28.76
N ILE A 157 1.62 8.68 27.46
CA ILE A 157 1.02 9.56 26.44
C ILE A 157 -0.40 9.11 26.09
N MET A 158 -0.62 7.80 25.98
CA MET A 158 -1.91 7.19 25.64
C MET A 158 -2.27 6.08 26.64
N PRO A 159 -2.72 6.42 27.86
CA PRO A 159 -2.97 5.44 28.93
C PRO A 159 -4.03 4.38 28.61
N ARG A 160 -4.91 4.67 27.64
CA ARG A 160 -5.98 3.76 27.20
C ARG A 160 -5.61 2.93 25.97
N ALA A 161 -4.45 3.16 25.37
CA ALA A 161 -4.01 2.40 24.19
C ALA A 161 -3.65 0.97 24.60
N ARG A 162 -4.16 0.01 23.84
CA ARG A 162 -3.82 -1.41 23.97
C ARG A 162 -2.46 -1.66 23.33
N ILE A 163 -1.47 -1.99 24.14
CA ILE A 163 -0.14 -2.35 23.66
C ILE A 163 -0.11 -3.87 23.48
N LEU A 164 0.03 -4.32 22.24
CA LEU A 164 0.13 -5.74 21.90
C LEU A 164 1.58 -6.25 21.98
N GLY A 165 2.56 -5.34 21.99
CA GLY A 165 3.98 -5.65 22.09
C GLY A 165 4.84 -4.58 21.44
N VAL A 166 6.09 -4.93 21.15
CA VAL A 166 7.05 -4.12 20.39
C VAL A 166 7.60 -4.96 19.24
N LEU A 167 7.43 -4.48 18.02
CA LEU A 167 8.03 -5.08 16.83
C LEU A 167 9.55 -4.86 16.89
N VAL A 168 10.32 -5.94 16.88
CA VAL A 168 11.77 -5.93 16.70
C VAL A 168 12.05 -6.31 15.25
N GLN A 169 12.66 -5.41 14.50
CA GLN A 169 12.83 -5.54 13.04
C GLN A 169 14.28 -5.24 12.64
N ARG A 170 14.84 -6.01 11.70
CA ARG A 170 16.17 -5.72 11.15
C ARG A 170 16.17 -4.34 10.50
N MET A 171 17.15 -3.49 10.82
CA MET A 171 17.36 -2.27 10.06
C MET A 171 17.90 -2.58 8.67
N VAL A 172 17.33 -1.89 7.70
CA VAL A 172 17.70 -2.00 6.29
C VAL A 172 18.35 -0.70 5.83
N PRO A 173 19.24 -0.73 4.83
CA PRO A 173 19.77 0.49 4.22
C PRO A 173 18.62 1.37 3.73
N ARG A 174 18.82 2.69 3.73
CA ARG A 174 17.83 3.58 3.12
C ARG A 174 17.93 3.45 1.60
N GLY A 175 16.78 3.30 0.96
CA GLY A 175 16.64 3.41 -0.50
C GLY A 175 15.79 4.62 -0.87
N ARG A 176 15.45 4.75 -2.15
CA ARG A 176 14.41 5.68 -2.58
C ARG A 176 13.06 5.17 -2.06
N GLU A 177 12.28 6.05 -1.43
CA GLU A 177 11.02 5.66 -0.78
C GLU A 177 9.86 5.81 -1.77
N VAL A 178 9.13 4.71 -2.04
CA VAL A 178 7.87 4.70 -2.79
C VAL A 178 6.76 4.10 -1.93
N ILE A 179 5.51 4.29 -2.34
CA ILE A 179 4.35 3.65 -1.74
C ILE A 179 3.68 2.76 -2.78
N VAL A 180 3.29 1.55 -2.37
CA VAL A 180 2.48 0.65 -3.18
C VAL A 180 1.31 0.21 -2.33
N GLY A 181 0.10 0.31 -2.87
CA GLY A 181 -1.08 -0.18 -2.17
C GLY A 181 -2.17 -0.60 -3.11
N ALA A 182 -3.25 -1.11 -2.54
CA ALA A 182 -4.47 -1.39 -3.24
C ALA A 182 -5.66 -1.32 -2.30
N VAL A 183 -6.79 -0.88 -2.84
CA VAL A 183 -8.08 -0.90 -2.16
C VAL A 183 -9.09 -1.65 -3.02
N ARG A 184 -10.09 -2.27 -2.41
CA ARG A 184 -11.22 -2.84 -3.15
C ARG A 184 -12.34 -1.81 -3.23
N ASP A 185 -12.54 -1.26 -4.42
CA ASP A 185 -13.67 -0.40 -4.72
C ASP A 185 -14.96 -1.24 -4.89
N PRO A 186 -16.11 -0.82 -4.31
CA PRO A 186 -17.36 -1.56 -4.42
C PRO A 186 -17.92 -1.71 -5.84
N GLN A 187 -17.59 -0.79 -6.76
CA GLN A 187 -18.07 -0.78 -8.14
C GLN A 187 -17.05 -1.37 -9.10
N PHE A 188 -15.78 -1.06 -8.89
CA PHE A 188 -14.71 -1.37 -9.85
C PHE A 188 -13.80 -2.53 -9.42
N GLY A 189 -13.92 -3.02 -8.19
CA GLY A 189 -13.07 -4.08 -7.68
C GLY A 189 -11.67 -3.57 -7.27
N PRO A 190 -10.59 -4.36 -7.48
CA PRO A 190 -9.24 -3.97 -7.08
C PRO A 190 -8.78 -2.67 -7.77
N LEU A 191 -8.48 -1.65 -6.98
CA LEU A 191 -7.85 -0.41 -7.40
C LEU A 191 -6.44 -0.36 -6.81
N ILE A 192 -5.44 -0.54 -7.67
CA ILE A 192 -4.03 -0.54 -7.31
C ILE A 192 -3.50 0.90 -7.33
N MET A 193 -2.59 1.23 -6.43
CA MET A 193 -1.98 2.53 -6.24
C MET A 193 -0.46 2.41 -6.24
N PHE A 194 0.21 3.32 -6.95
CA PHE A 194 1.64 3.55 -6.84
C PHE A 194 1.90 5.05 -6.65
N GLY A 195 2.96 5.41 -5.93
CA GLY A 195 3.34 6.81 -5.81
C GLY A 195 4.64 7.04 -5.06
N LEU A 196 5.00 8.33 -4.95
CA LEU A 196 6.16 8.74 -4.17
C LEU A 196 5.90 8.53 -2.67
N GLY A 197 6.82 7.86 -1.96
CA GLY A 197 6.70 7.60 -0.53
C GLY A 197 7.19 8.76 0.35
N GLY A 198 7.07 8.56 1.67
CA GLY A 198 7.54 9.51 2.68
C GLY A 198 6.50 10.56 3.10
N ILE A 199 6.94 11.55 3.88
CA ILE A 199 6.05 12.55 4.52
C ILE A 199 5.27 13.45 3.54
N TYR A 200 5.62 13.39 2.25
CA TYR A 200 5.06 14.27 1.24
C TYR A 200 3.92 13.62 0.43
N VAL A 201 3.56 12.36 0.67
CA VAL A 201 2.44 11.67 -0.01
C VAL A 201 1.16 12.51 0.05
N ASP A 202 0.79 12.99 1.25
CA ASP A 202 -0.42 13.79 1.48
C ASP A 202 -0.38 15.17 0.80
N PHE A 203 0.82 15.70 0.55
CA PHE A 203 1.03 17.06 0.05
C PHE A 203 1.25 17.12 -1.47
N LEU A 204 1.99 16.16 -2.05
CA LEU A 204 2.38 16.19 -3.45
C LEU A 204 1.34 15.56 -4.37
N ARG A 205 0.46 14.68 -3.83
CA ARG A 205 -0.55 13.92 -4.60
C ARG A 205 0.02 13.25 -5.85
N ASP A 206 1.29 12.82 -5.78
CA ASP A 206 2.01 12.16 -6.86
C ASP A 206 1.73 10.65 -6.81
N VAL A 207 0.52 10.30 -7.22
CA VAL A 207 0.00 8.93 -7.20
C VAL A 207 -0.67 8.60 -8.53
N SER A 208 -0.53 7.34 -8.91
CA SER A 208 -1.18 6.72 -10.06
C SER A 208 -2.09 5.59 -9.59
N TYR A 209 -3.19 5.40 -10.31
CA TYR A 209 -4.16 4.34 -10.04
C TYR A 209 -4.47 3.52 -11.28
N ARG A 210 -4.69 2.23 -11.09
CA ARG A 210 -5.12 1.29 -12.14
C ARG A 210 -6.04 0.24 -11.57
N LEU A 211 -6.99 -0.23 -12.37
CA LEU A 211 -7.83 -1.37 -11.98
C LEU A 211 -7.06 -2.67 -12.18
N GLY A 212 -7.06 -3.52 -11.16
CA GLY A 212 -6.44 -4.84 -11.22
C GLY A 212 -7.40 -5.91 -11.80
N PRO A 213 -6.88 -7.06 -12.24
CA PRO A 213 -5.45 -7.44 -12.25
C PRO A 213 -4.66 -6.68 -13.33
N LEU A 214 -3.37 -6.39 -13.06
CA LEU A 214 -2.51 -5.58 -13.94
C LEU A 214 -1.59 -6.45 -14.79
N THR A 215 -1.30 -5.98 -16.00
CA THR A 215 -0.20 -6.48 -16.83
C THR A 215 1.15 -5.84 -16.47
N LYS A 216 2.26 -6.37 -17.01
CA LYS A 216 3.57 -5.75 -16.78
C LYS A 216 3.62 -4.36 -17.44
N SER A 217 3.08 -4.21 -18.65
CA SER A 217 3.04 -2.92 -19.36
C SER A 217 2.20 -1.87 -18.63
N GLU A 218 1.01 -2.22 -18.13
CA GLU A 218 0.17 -1.31 -17.35
C GLU A 218 0.87 -0.84 -16.07
N THR A 219 1.56 -1.77 -15.41
CA THR A 219 2.33 -1.48 -14.19
C THR A 219 3.50 -0.54 -14.49
N ALA A 220 4.24 -0.76 -15.59
CA ALA A 220 5.31 0.14 -16.00
C ALA A 220 4.78 1.55 -16.31
N GLN A 221 3.69 1.66 -17.08
CA GLN A 221 3.06 2.94 -17.40
C GLN A 221 2.56 3.69 -16.15
N MET A 222 1.96 2.96 -15.20
CA MET A 222 1.53 3.49 -13.90
C MET A 222 2.70 4.09 -13.11
N ILE A 223 3.90 3.50 -13.19
CA ILE A 223 5.08 4.08 -12.56
C ILE A 223 5.51 5.34 -13.33
N GLU A 224 5.64 5.25 -14.66
CA GLU A 224 6.15 6.30 -15.55
C GLU A 224 5.39 7.62 -15.49
N GLU A 225 4.09 7.60 -15.20
CA GLU A 225 3.26 8.81 -15.11
C GLU A 225 3.47 9.64 -13.83
N THR A 226 4.18 9.09 -12.85
CA THR A 226 4.48 9.76 -11.57
C THR A 226 5.81 10.51 -11.61
N LYS A 227 5.95 11.54 -10.76
CA LYS A 227 7.26 12.18 -10.52
C LYS A 227 8.21 11.24 -9.79
N ALA A 228 7.71 10.25 -9.05
CA ALA A 228 8.52 9.18 -8.47
C ALA A 228 9.38 8.47 -9.53
N TYR A 229 8.88 8.25 -10.74
CA TYR A 229 9.67 7.66 -11.83
C TYR A 229 10.93 8.48 -12.18
N ILE A 230 10.83 9.81 -12.16
CA ILE A 230 11.98 10.70 -12.40
C ILE A 230 13.07 10.46 -11.36
N LEU A 231 12.69 10.28 -10.09
CA LEU A 231 13.62 9.96 -9.02
C LEU A 231 14.19 8.55 -9.18
N LEU A 232 13.35 7.55 -9.49
CA LEU A 232 13.77 6.16 -9.69
C LEU A 232 14.72 6.00 -10.87
N ARG A 233 14.61 6.81 -11.92
CA ARG A 233 15.54 6.82 -13.07
C ARG A 233 16.92 7.41 -12.73
N GLY A 234 17.08 8.01 -11.56
CA GLY A 234 18.28 8.71 -11.16
C GLY A 234 18.27 10.17 -11.61
N VAL A 235 18.75 11.05 -10.72
CA VAL A 235 18.87 12.49 -10.97
C VAL A 235 20.33 12.89 -10.79
N ARG A 236 20.85 13.79 -11.65
CA ARG A 236 22.21 14.37 -11.51
C ARG A 236 23.34 13.33 -11.39
N GLY A 237 23.29 12.26 -12.18
CA GLY A 237 24.33 11.23 -12.21
C GLY A 237 24.21 10.16 -11.14
N GLU A 238 23.15 10.19 -10.32
CA GLU A 238 22.80 9.05 -9.47
C GLU A 238 22.42 7.83 -10.32
N PRO A 239 22.74 6.61 -9.87
CA PRO A 239 22.32 5.39 -10.54
C PRO A 239 20.79 5.23 -10.55
N PRO A 240 20.25 4.54 -11.57
CA PRO A 240 18.84 4.17 -11.59
C PRO A 240 18.53 3.13 -10.51
N SER A 241 17.31 3.18 -10.01
CA SER A 241 16.74 2.21 -9.07
C SER A 241 16.25 0.95 -9.79
N ASP A 242 16.07 -0.12 -9.03
CA ASP A 242 15.48 -1.37 -9.52
C ASP A 242 13.96 -1.26 -9.72
N ILE A 243 13.56 -0.68 -10.86
CA ILE A 243 12.16 -0.49 -11.23
C ILE A 243 11.46 -1.83 -11.49
N ASP A 244 12.17 -2.83 -12.02
CA ASP A 244 11.60 -4.17 -12.24
C ASP A 244 11.19 -4.83 -10.92
N ALA A 245 11.95 -4.63 -9.84
CA ALA A 245 11.57 -5.10 -8.51
C ALA A 245 10.30 -4.42 -7.97
N VAL A 246 10.11 -3.13 -8.25
CA VAL A 246 8.86 -2.42 -7.90
C VAL A 246 7.68 -2.97 -8.68
N ILE A 247 7.87 -3.21 -9.99
CA ILE A 247 6.86 -3.83 -10.85
C ILE A 247 6.45 -5.20 -10.31
N ASP A 248 7.41 -6.05 -9.91
CA ASP A 248 7.11 -7.38 -9.34
C ASP A 248 6.25 -7.27 -8.06
N VAL A 249 6.56 -6.34 -7.17
CA VAL A 249 5.74 -6.10 -5.95
C VAL A 249 4.33 -5.63 -6.29
N ILE A 250 4.17 -4.71 -7.24
CA ILE A 250 2.84 -4.24 -7.69
C ILE A 250 2.04 -5.40 -8.29
N LEU A 251 2.65 -6.22 -9.14
CA LEU A 251 2.00 -7.38 -9.74
C LEU A 251 1.59 -8.42 -8.69
N ARG A 252 2.41 -8.66 -7.66
CA ARG A 252 2.05 -9.52 -6.52
C ARG A 252 0.84 -9.00 -5.77
N ILE A 253 0.82 -7.71 -5.43
CA ILE A 253 -0.31 -7.07 -4.76
C ILE A 253 -1.56 -7.15 -5.63
N SER A 254 -1.43 -6.89 -6.94
CA SER A 254 -2.51 -7.02 -7.91
C SER A 254 -3.09 -8.44 -7.94
N GLN A 255 -2.22 -9.46 -7.93
CA GLN A 255 -2.62 -10.86 -7.88
C GLN A 255 -3.31 -11.23 -6.57
N VAL A 256 -2.80 -10.75 -5.42
CA VAL A 256 -3.45 -10.95 -4.11
C VAL A 256 -4.86 -10.39 -4.12
N MET A 257 -5.02 -9.15 -4.60
CA MET A 257 -6.34 -8.51 -4.68
C MET A 257 -7.26 -9.18 -5.72
N ALA A 258 -6.73 -9.81 -6.76
CA ALA A 258 -7.54 -10.56 -7.72
C ALA A 258 -8.04 -11.90 -7.15
N GLN A 259 -7.27 -12.56 -6.27
CA GLN A 259 -7.57 -13.92 -5.79
C GLN A 259 -8.16 -13.97 -4.36
N VAL A 260 -8.01 -12.91 -3.58
CA VAL A 260 -8.43 -12.83 -2.17
C VAL A 260 -9.39 -11.67 -2.00
N GLU A 261 -10.68 -11.94 -2.21
CA GLU A 261 -11.75 -10.94 -2.14
C GLU A 261 -11.94 -10.37 -0.73
N GLU A 262 -11.55 -11.14 0.28
CA GLU A 262 -11.66 -10.78 1.68
C GLU A 262 -10.78 -9.59 2.06
N ILE A 263 -9.68 -9.34 1.34
CA ILE A 263 -8.82 -8.18 1.55
C ILE A 263 -9.47 -6.94 0.91
N SER A 264 -9.73 -5.93 1.74
CA SER A 264 -10.25 -4.63 1.32
C SER A 264 -9.15 -3.60 1.09
N GLU A 265 -8.03 -3.71 1.80
CA GLU A 265 -6.88 -2.80 1.68
C GLU A 265 -5.58 -3.56 1.94
N ILE A 266 -4.56 -3.29 1.12
CA ILE A 266 -3.18 -3.67 1.37
C ILE A 266 -2.28 -2.48 1.04
N GLU A 267 -1.37 -2.12 1.94
CA GLU A 267 -0.45 -1.00 1.74
C GLU A 267 0.95 -1.40 2.22
N VAL A 268 1.95 -1.18 1.38
CA VAL A 268 3.37 -1.28 1.70
C VAL A 268 3.96 0.13 1.69
N ASN A 269 4.30 0.62 2.88
CA ASN A 269 4.69 2.02 3.07
C ASN A 269 5.68 2.22 4.23
N PRO A 270 6.92 2.63 3.98
CA PRO A 270 7.53 2.79 2.66
C PRO A 270 7.96 1.45 2.06
N LEU A 271 8.02 1.40 0.73
CA LEU A 271 8.82 0.45 -0.03
C LEU A 271 10.16 1.13 -0.39
N PHE A 272 11.28 0.62 0.11
CA PHE A 272 12.60 1.12 -0.26
C PHE A 272 13.07 0.45 -1.53
N VAL A 273 13.47 1.25 -2.52
CA VAL A 273 14.00 0.79 -3.79
C VAL A 273 15.50 1.09 -3.85
N TYR A 274 16.29 0.06 -4.12
CA TYR A 274 17.75 0.14 -4.20
C TYR A 274 18.20 0.34 -5.64
N GLU A 275 19.50 0.31 -5.89
CA GLU A 275 20.06 0.44 -7.24
C GLU A 275 19.62 -0.73 -8.13
N SER A 276 19.64 -0.52 -9.44
CA SER A 276 19.26 -1.54 -10.43
C SER A 276 19.96 -2.88 -10.18
N GLY A 277 19.20 -3.96 -9.98
CA GLY A 277 19.68 -5.30 -9.69
C GLY A 277 19.82 -5.62 -8.20
N GLU A 278 19.62 -4.63 -7.30
CA GLU A 278 19.63 -4.82 -5.85
C GLU A 278 18.23 -4.97 -5.24
N GLY A 279 17.18 -4.83 -6.05
CA GLY A 279 15.80 -5.06 -5.66
C GLY A 279 15.14 -3.95 -4.84
N CYS A 280 14.10 -4.33 -4.11
CA CYS A 280 13.36 -3.45 -3.19
C CYS A 280 12.97 -4.20 -1.92
N LEU A 281 12.57 -3.46 -0.88
CA LEU A 281 12.18 -4.03 0.41
C LEU A 281 11.14 -3.16 1.12
N GLY A 282 10.01 -3.76 1.49
CA GLY A 282 8.96 -3.09 2.26
C GLY A 282 9.35 -2.95 3.73
N VAL A 283 9.06 -1.80 4.33
CA VAL A 283 9.48 -1.50 5.71
C VAL A 283 8.33 -1.62 6.71
N ASP A 284 7.13 -1.28 6.26
CA ASP A 284 5.87 -1.52 6.98
C ASP A 284 4.83 -2.03 5.98
N ILE A 285 3.92 -2.86 6.47
CA ILE A 285 2.80 -3.38 5.71
C ILE A 285 1.54 -3.32 6.56
N ARG A 286 0.45 -2.88 5.94
CA ARG A 286 -0.88 -2.85 6.54
C ARG A 286 -1.86 -3.60 5.66
N VAL A 287 -2.70 -4.42 6.30
CA VAL A 287 -3.76 -5.17 5.61
C VAL A 287 -5.07 -5.00 6.37
N ILE A 288 -6.13 -4.66 5.64
CA ILE A 288 -7.50 -4.59 6.15
C ILE A 288 -8.36 -5.59 5.38
N ILE A 289 -9.23 -6.28 6.11
CA ILE A 289 -10.16 -7.26 5.59
C ILE A 289 -11.61 -6.79 5.78
N THR A 290 -12.49 -7.34 4.94
CA THR A 290 -13.95 -7.10 4.98
C THR A 290 -14.64 -7.75 6.17
#